data_AF-A0AA97AWM5-F1
#
_entry.id   AF-A0AA97AWM5-F1
#
_cell.length_a   1.000
_cell.length_b   1.000
_cell.length_c   1.000
_cell.angle_alpha   90.00
_cell.angle_beta   90.00
_cell.angle_gamma   90.00
#
_symmetry.space_group_name_H-M   'P 1'
#
loop_
_entity.id
_entity.type
_entity.pdbx_description
1 polymer ?
#
loop_
_entity_poly.entity_id
_entity_poly.type
_entity_poly.pdbx_seq_one_letter_code
_entity_poly.pdbx_strand_id
1 'polypeptide(L)' 'MQKILLAGYFRSKKVRLIVGWTGLSIAGIFFLWGILGFLSFIPSMLDVFGVLWMRIPAGITVFGLLMAAIGFWEFDED' A
#
# COMPACT_ATOMS: atom_id res chain seq x y z
N MET A 1 -0.96 -28.22 -8.18
CA MET A 1 -2.40 -27.97 -7.88
C MET A 1 -2.66 -26.62 -7.22
N GLN A 2 -2.01 -26.26 -6.11
CA GLN A 2 -2.29 -25.01 -5.36
C GLN A 2 -2.07 -23.70 -6.14
N LYS A 3 -1.08 -23.66 -7.04
CA LYS A 3 -0.77 -22.49 -7.89
C LYS A 3 -1.90 -22.13 -8.87
N ILE A 4 -2.68 -23.11 -9.33
CA ILE A 4 -3.75 -22.92 -10.32
C ILE A 4 -4.98 -22.26 -9.66
N LEU A 5 -5.26 -22.60 -8.40
CA LEU A 5 -6.35 -21.98 -7.63
C LEU A 5 -6.06 -20.52 -7.28
N LEU A 6 -4.82 -20.19 -6.90
CA LEU A 6 -4.40 -18.81 -6.66
C LEU A 6 -4.51 -17.94 -7.93
N ALA A 7 -4.13 -18.50 -9.08
CA ALA A 7 -4.26 -17.83 -10.37
C ALA A 7 -5.73 -17.61 -10.78
N GLY A 8 -6.62 -18.55 -10.48
CA GLY A 8 -8.07 -18.40 -10.70
C GLY A 8 -8.73 -17.38 -9.76
N TYR A 9 -8.28 -17.29 -8.50
CA TYR A 9 -8.81 -16.36 -7.51
C TYR A 9 -8.47 -14.90 -7.85
N PHE A 10 -7.25 -14.63 -8.31
CA PHE A 10 -6.84 -13.31 -8.81
C PHE A 10 -7.50 -12.90 -10.13
N ARG A 11 -8.13 -13.82 -10.87
CA ARG A 11 -8.91 -13.48 -12.07
C ARG A 11 -10.22 -12.76 -11.74
N SER A 12 -10.72 -12.90 -10.50
CA SER A 12 -11.96 -12.23 -10.09
C SER A 12 -11.73 -10.73 -9.90
N LYS A 13 -12.43 -9.90 -10.67
CA LYS A 13 -12.38 -8.42 -10.55
C LYS A 13 -12.59 -7.94 -9.11
N LYS A 14 -13.46 -8.62 -8.34
CA LYS A 14 -13.72 -8.27 -6.93
C LYS A 14 -12.48 -8.45 -6.04
N VAL A 15 -11.74 -9.55 -6.21
CA VAL A 15 -10.54 -9.84 -5.40
C VAL A 15 -9.44 -8.83 -5.70
N ARG A 16 -9.23 -8.52 -6.98
CA ARG A 16 -8.27 -7.50 -7.43
C ARG A 16 -8.57 -6.14 -6.81
N LEU A 17 -9.83 -5.70 -6.87
CA LEU A 17 -10.26 -4.45 -6.23
C LEU A 17 -10.03 -4.46 -4.72
N ILE A 18 -10.35 -5.56 -4.02
CA ILE A 18 -10.11 -5.67 -2.57
C ILE A 18 -8.60 -5.55 -2.27
N VAL A 19 -7.75 -6.24 -3.03
CA VAL A 19 -6.28 -6.15 -2.87
C VAL A 19 -5.80 -4.73 -3.15
N GLY A 20 -6.34 -4.10 -4.20
CA GLY A 20 -6.03 -2.73 -4.62
C GLY A 20 -6.34 -1.72 -3.51
N TRP A 21 -7.57 -1.74 -3.01
CA TRP A 21 -8.04 -0.88 -1.93
C TRP A 21 -7.34 -1.15 -0.60
N THR A 22 -7.00 -2.40 -0.30
CA THR A 22 -6.24 -2.75 0.91
C THR A 22 -4.83 -2.16 0.84
N GLY A 23 -4.13 -2.36 -0.28
CA GLY A 23 -2.81 -1.78 -0.50
C GLY A 23 -2.82 -0.25 -0.41
N LEU A 24 -3.83 0.38 -1.03
CA LEU A 24 -4.01 1.83 -0.99
C LEU A 24 -4.25 2.35 0.43
N SER A 25 -5.06 1.64 1.22
CA SER A 25 -5.33 2.02 2.61
C SER A 25 -4.08 1.94 3.48
N ILE A 26 -3.27 0.88 3.31
CA ILE A 26 -2.00 0.70 4.03
C ILE A 26 -1.01 1.83 3.68
N ALA A 27 -0.86 2.13 2.39
CA ALA A 27 0.01 3.21 1.94
C ALA A 27 -0.50 4.59 2.39
N GLY A 28 -1.82 4.80 2.33
CA GLY A 28 -2.47 6.07 2.64
C GLY A 28 -2.23 6.53 4.07
N ILE A 29 -2.23 5.62 5.05
CA ILE A 29 -2.01 5.97 6.46
C ILE A 29 -0.65 6.67 6.65
N PHE A 30 0.42 6.06 6.18
CA PHE A 30 1.76 6.62 6.33
C PHE A 30 2.00 7.80 5.39
N PHE A 31 1.46 7.77 4.18
CA PHE A 31 1.58 8.89 3.27
C PHE A 31 0.90 10.16 3.82
N LEU A 32 -0.32 10.03 4.33
CA LEU A 32 -1.06 11.13 4.95
C LEU A 32 -0.38 11.63 6.21
N TRP A 33 0.12 10.74 7.07
CA TRP A 33 0.85 11.16 8.26
C TRP A 33 2.16 11.88 7.89
N GLY A 34 2.84 11.50 6.80
CA GLY A 34 4.01 12.22 6.30
C GLY A 34 3.68 13.66 5.93
N ILE A 35 2.55 13.89 5.25
CA ILE A 35 2.05 15.24 4.92
C ILE A 35 1.62 16.00 6.18
N LEU A 36 0.89 15.33 7.08
CA LEU A 36 0.41 15.94 8.32
C LEU A 36 1.54 16.32 9.27
N GLY A 37 2.67 15.60 9.23
CA GLY A 37 3.86 15.90 10.02
C GLY A 37 4.55 17.23 9.68
N PHE A 38 4.16 17.90 8.59
CA PHE A 38 4.57 19.28 8.33
C PHE A 38 3.78 20.31 9.14
N LEU A 39 2.62 19.95 9.69
CA LEU A 39 1.89 20.81 10.61
C LEU A 39 2.54 20.75 12.00
N SER A 40 2.79 21.92 12.59
CA SER A 40 3.45 22.04 13.90
C SER A 40 2.70 21.39 15.07
N PHE A 41 1.45 20.97 14.86
CA PHE A 41 0.60 20.33 15.86
C PHE A 41 0.72 18.80 15.88
N ILE A 42 1.17 18.18 14.79
CA ILE A 42 1.21 16.72 14.66
C ILE A 42 2.67 16.27 14.72
N PRO A 43 3.03 15.32 15.60
CA PRO A 43 4.39 14.83 15.67
C PRO A 43 4.78 14.21 14.33
N SER A 44 5.91 14.64 13.80
CA SER A 44 6.39 14.15 12.51
C SER A 44 6.86 12.70 12.64
N MET A 45 6.87 11.96 11.53
CA MET A 45 7.47 10.62 11.52
C MET A 45 8.95 10.63 11.88
N LEU A 46 9.64 11.74 11.62
CA LEU A 46 11.01 11.95 12.06
C LEU A 46 11.11 11.98 13.57
N ASP A 47 10.17 12.63 14.25
CA ASP A 47 10.16 12.73 15.70
C ASP A 47 9.81 11.39 16.36
N VAL A 48 8.96 10.58 15.72
CA VAL A 48 8.50 9.29 16.27
C VAL A 48 9.48 8.15 15.98
N PHE A 49 9.95 8.03 14.74
CA PHE A 49 10.81 6.92 14.31
C PHE A 49 12.29 7.30 14.31
N GLY A 50 12.63 8.58 14.22
CA GLY A 50 14.00 9.03 13.99
C GLY A 50 14.47 8.77 12.56
N VAL A 51 15.59 9.41 12.19
CA VAL A 51 16.18 9.28 10.85
C VAL A 51 16.54 7.83 10.52
N LEU A 52 17.05 7.07 11.50
CA LEU A 52 17.52 5.69 11.31
C LEU A 52 16.39 4.71 10.96
N TRP A 53 15.19 4.89 11.52
CA TRP A 53 14.08 3.95 11.38
C TRP A 53 13.01 4.39 10.39
N MET A 54 13.15 5.56 9.76
CA MET A 54 12.21 6.06 8.73
C MET A 54 12.03 5.10 7.55
N ARG A 55 13.01 4.24 7.28
CA ARG A 55 12.90 3.17 6.28
C ARG A 55 11.73 2.20 6.53
N ILE A 56 11.27 2.05 7.77
CA ILE A 56 10.15 1.16 8.11
C ILE A 56 8.82 1.72 7.57
N PRO A 57 8.36 2.92 7.97
CA PRO A 57 7.12 3.49 7.41
C PRO A 57 7.22 3.70 5.90
N ALA A 58 8.40 4.06 5.38
CA ALA A 58 8.63 4.14 3.93
C ALA A 58 8.45 2.77 3.24
N GLY A 59 9.03 1.71 3.81
CA GLY A 59 8.90 0.35 3.29
C GLY A 59 7.47 -0.17 3.31
N ILE A 60 6.73 0.10 4.39
CA ILE A 60 5.30 -0.24 4.49
C ILE A 60 4.49 0.51 3.44
N THR A 61 4.79 1.79 3.23
CA THR A 61 4.13 2.60 2.20
C THR A 61 4.37 2.03 0.81
N VAL A 62 5.62 1.71 0.46
CA VAL A 62 6.00 1.11 -0.82
C VAL A 62 5.30 -0.24 -1.00
N PHE A 63 5.29 -1.09 0.03
CA PHE A 63 4.59 -2.37 -0.01
C PHE A 63 3.09 -2.20 -0.28
N GLY A 64 2.44 -1.25 0.40
CA GLY A 64 1.03 -0.91 0.16
C GLY A 64 0.78 -0.41 -1.26
N LEU A 65 1.66 0.45 -1.80
CA LEU A 65 1.56 0.94 -3.17
C LEU A 65 1.75 -0.18 -4.20
N LEU A 66 2.66 -1.12 -3.97
CA LEU A 66 2.85 -2.29 -4.83
C LEU A 66 1.62 -3.20 -4.83
N MET A 67 1.05 -3.46 -3.64
CA MET A 67 -0.22 -4.18 -3.52
C MET A 67 -1.35 -3.46 -4.26
N ALA A 68 -1.43 -2.13 -4.14
CA ALA A 68 -2.41 -1.31 -4.83
C ALA A 68 -2.23 -1.41 -6.35
N ALA A 69 -0.99 -1.27 -6.82
CA ALA A 69 -0.64 -1.38 -8.23
C ALA A 69 -1.03 -2.76 -8.78
N ILE A 70 -0.72 -3.85 -8.09
CA ILE A 70 -1.10 -5.21 -8.51
C ILE A 70 -2.63 -5.38 -8.53
N GLY A 71 -3.33 -4.83 -7.55
CA GLY A 71 -4.79 -4.93 -7.44
C GLY A 71 -5.55 -4.11 -8.47
N PHE A 72 -5.02 -2.94 -8.85
CA PHE A 72 -5.64 -2.08 -9.86
C PHE A 72 -5.07 -2.22 -11.27
N TRP A 73 -3.98 -2.97 -11.43
CA TRP A 73 -3.50 -3.38 -12.74
C TRP A 73 -4.65 -4.11 -13.43
N GLU A 74 -5.16 -3.62 -14.56
CA GLU A 74 -6.08 -4.33 -15.44
C GLU A 74 -5.29 -4.68 -16.72
N PHE A 75 -5.37 -5.93 -17.16
CA PHE A 75 -4.87 -6.28 -18.48
C PHE A 75 -6.06 -6.03 -19.40
N ASP A 76 -5.99 -5.01 -20.24
CA ASP A 76 -6.89 -4.91 -21.39
C ASP A 76 -6.61 -6.16 -22.25
N GLU A 77 -7.53 -7.12 -22.23
CA GLU A 77 -7.62 -8.15 -23.26
C GLU A 77 -8.37 -7.49 -24.43
N ASP A 78 -7.62 -6.74 -25.25
CA ASP A 78 -8.03 -6.35 -26.61
C ASP A 78 -7.89 -7.53 -27.58
#